data_AF-A0A7X4Z8T9-F1
#
_entry.id   AF-A0A7X4Z8T9-F1
#
_cell.length_a   1.000
_cell.length_b   1.000
_cell.length_c   1.000
_cell.angle_alpha   90.00
_cell.angle_beta   90.00
_cell.angle_gamma   90.00
#
_symmetry.space_group_name_H-M   'P 1'
#
loop_
_entity.id
_entity.type
_entity.pdbx_description
1 polymer ?
#
loop_
_entity_poly.entity_id
_entity_poly.type
_entity_poly.pdbx_seq_one_letter_code
_entity_poly.pdbx_strand_id
1 'polypeptide(L)' 'MKTRKLNTIEVSEIGMGCMGFSHGYSKVPEEAYSIEAIQKVK' A
#
# COMPACT_ATOMS: atom_id res chain seq x y z
N MET A 1 5.64 -8.15 -12.47
CA MET A 1 4.97 -6.83 -12.41
C MET A 1 5.61 -5.90 -13.43
N LYS A 2 4.84 -4.99 -14.03
CA LYS A 2 5.42 -3.89 -14.82
C LYS A 2 6.02 -2.84 -13.89
N THR A 3 7.10 -2.20 -14.33
CA THR A 3 7.87 -1.24 -13.54
C THR A 3 8.08 0.07 -14.30
N ARG A 4 8.36 1.14 -13.54
CA ARG A 4 8.71 2.46 -14.06
C ARG A 4 9.78 3.10 -13.20
N LYS A 5 10.60 3.96 -13.81
CA LYS A 5 11.61 4.74 -13.09
C LYS A 5 11.00 6.03 -12.55
N LEU A 6 11.19 6.29 -11.27
CA LEU A 6 10.95 7.59 -10.64
C LEU A 6 12.30 8.12 -10.14
N ASN A 7 12.87 9.12 -10.84
CA ASN A 7 14.24 9.58 -10.62
C ASN A 7 15.25 8.42 -10.67
N THR A 8 15.88 8.10 -9.54
CA THR A 8 16.90 7.06 -9.39
C THR A 8 16.35 5.72 -8.90
N ILE A 9 15.06 5.63 -8.57
CA ILE A 9 14.44 4.39 -8.07
C ILE A 9 13.53 3.77 -9.13
N GLU A 10 13.57 2.43 -9.23
CA GLU A 10 12.62 1.65 -10.01
C GLU A 10 11.49 1.20 -9.09
N VAL A 11 10.25 1.48 -9.49
CA VAL A 11 9.05 1.17 -8.73
C VAL A 11 8.06 0.41 -9.60
N SER A 12 7.08 -0.25 -8.98
CA SER A 12 5.97 -0.79 -9.76
C SER A 12 5.16 0.30 -10.44
N GLU A 13 4.59 -0.02 -11.60
CA GLU A 13 3.56 0.81 -12.21
C GLU A 13 2.32 0.97 -11.32
N ILE A 14 2.04 0.04 -10.40
CA ILE A 14 0.90 0.09 -9.48
C ILE A 14 1.39 0.06 -8.03
N GLY A 15 0.94 1.01 -7.20
CA GLY A 15 1.23 1.05 -5.77
C GLY A 15 0.01 0.70 -4.91
N MET A 16 0.24 0.28 -3.66
CA MET A 16 -0.82 0.14 -2.66
C MET A 16 -1.15 1.51 -2.06
N GLY A 17 -2.44 1.88 -2.08
CA GLY A 17 -2.93 3.01 -1.30
C GLY A 17 -3.18 2.62 0.16
N CYS A 18 -2.71 3.44 1.10
CA CYS A 18 -2.83 3.17 2.55
C CYS A 18 -3.82 4.08 3.28
N MET A 19 -4.54 4.97 2.59
CA MET A 19 -5.41 5.97 3.22
C MET A 19 -6.49 5.34 4.11
N GLY A 20 -7.09 4.23 3.66
CA GLY A 20 -8.12 3.48 4.39
C GLY A 20 -7.64 2.77 5.67
N PHE A 21 -6.33 2.76 5.95
CA PHE A 21 -5.76 2.24 7.20
C PHE A 21 -5.60 3.32 8.27
N SER A 22 -6.08 4.54 8.03
CA SER A 22 -5.92 5.68 8.93
C SER A 22 -7.23 6.20 9.50
N HIS A 23 -7.19 6.77 10.70
CA HIS A 23 -8.35 7.27 11.46
C HIS A 23 -9.14 8.39 10.75
N GLY A 24 -8.60 8.97 9.68
CA GLY A 24 -9.29 9.99 8.87
C GLY A 24 -10.36 9.43 7.92
N TYR A 25 -10.47 8.10 7.79
CA TYR A 25 -11.30 7.46 6.76
C TYR A 25 -12.47 6.63 7.30
N SER A 26 -13.03 7.03 8.45
CA SER A 26 -14.17 6.35 9.09
C SER A 26 -13.73 5.00 9.69
N LYS A 27 -14.49 3.91 9.45
CA LYS A 27 -14.19 2.59 9.97
C LYS A 27 -12.92 2.04 9.29
N VAL A 28 -11.83 1.98 10.06
CA VAL A 28 -10.59 1.33 9.64
C VAL A 28 -10.71 -0.20 9.78
N PRO A 29 -9.99 -0.99 8.95
CA PRO A 29 -9.86 -2.43 9.14
C PRO A 29 -9.16 -2.76 10.46
N GLU A 30 -9.28 -4.01 10.90
CA GLU A 30 -8.50 -4.51 12.03
C GLU A 30 -7.00 -4.42 11.73
N GLU A 31 -6.21 -4.09 12.75
CA GLU A 31 -4.77 -3.91 12.64
C GLU A 31 -4.07 -5.14 12.03
N ALA A 32 -4.46 -6.34 12.46
CA ALA A 32 -3.90 -7.59 11.95
C ALA A 32 -4.13 -7.73 10.43
N TYR A 33 -5.34 -7.42 9.94
CA TYR A 33 -5.64 -7.43 8.52
C TYR A 33 -4.83 -6.37 7.75
N SER A 34 -4.74 -5.16 8.29
CA SER A 34 -3.96 -4.09 7.66
C SER A 34 -2.48 -4.48 7.49
N ILE A 35 -1.89 -5.08 8.52
CA ILE A 35 -0.50 -5.58 8.48
C ILE A 35 -0.36 -6.66 7.41
N GLU A 36 -1.26 -7.64 7.41
CA GLU A 36 -1.24 -8.74 6.43
C GLU A 36 -1.38 -8.22 4.99
N ALA A 37 -2.32 -7.29 4.77
CA ALA A 37 -2.58 -6.70 3.46
C ALA A 37 -1.33 -5.99 2.92
N ILE A 38 -0.66 -5.17 3.73
CA ILE A 38 0.56 -4.45 3.34
C ILE A 38 1.71 -5.42 3.04
N GLN A 39 1.83 -6.51 3.80
CA GLN A 39 2.89 -7.49 3.59
C GLN A 39 2.68 -8.34 2.33
N LYS A 40 1.43 -8.58 1.93
CA LYS A 40 1.06 -9.33 0.72
C LYS A 40 1.37 -8.61 -0.60
N VAL A 41 1.66 -7.31 -0.55
CA VAL A 41 2.01 -6.53 -1.76
C VAL A 41 3.48 -6.66 -2.16
N LYS A 42 4.29 -7.36 -1.36
CA LYS A 42 5.66 -7.74 -1.71
C LYS A 42 5.67 -8.75 -2.86
#